data_AF-A0AAD9W8F6-F1
#
_entry.id   AF-A0AAD9W8F6-F1
#
_cell.length_a   1.000
_cell.length_b   1.000
_cell.length_c   1.000
_cell.angle_alpha   90.00
_cell.angle_beta   90.00
_cell.angle_gamma   90.00
#
_symmetry.space_group_name_H-M   'P 1'
#
loop_
_entity.id
_entity.type
_entity.pdbx_description
1 polymer ?
#
loop_
_entity_poly.entity_id
_entity_poly.type
_entity_poly.pdbx_seq_one_letter_code
_entity_poly.pdbx_strand_id
1 'polypeptide(L)'
;MAPTSLDANADTTVRIIQRGPVKPLQVEYKVLAAAMSASPYWQTFIRHMNGSMGFASNNTHIEDTGITIVAVEIVLRGLHQTYHRHTSSGDGSNNDKKTKVEQRVKSNDSVNTDGASRENKGAVEPGASLNSEPSPANISASNQATAVLPEGGEALSRLDPMGVELLFPQELLRAAVYDVWGVLALINFRTCKQSHRGKFDVDRTVVRSWFLKWRETNFQTFNTQADFEKALFPTFAFDDANGFASATKWLCQKTSVGNIAEYSPFVHSQATQWYLHLHLPKEIISQIRIARSQLRVRVSQEIWSIIRSSRGWLSNSKRCACWVVAHYKYLEALKNAEVLCPELDRKKSVAELVKCIRAVEYEEPLNACLQCSNANIGQHLSMAIRAGLDFEGLCLDCMLASVTPNTSPHPTPYQLYADRFDRKHERCLSCRFRHQHASWYFSWVNEIPRQVMYPPRQNGNGLDSLAGDED
;
A
#
# COMPACT_ATOMS: atom_id res chain seq x y z
N MET A 1 -31.62 11.97 -37.23
CA MET A 1 -32.33 11.69 -35.97
C MET A 1 -31.79 10.37 -35.44
N ALA A 2 -30.97 10.40 -34.39
CA ALA A 2 -30.51 9.17 -33.72
C ALA A 2 -31.48 8.82 -32.60
N PRO A 3 -31.70 7.53 -32.27
CA PRO A 3 -32.67 7.13 -31.27
C PRO A 3 -32.31 7.71 -29.90
N THR A 4 -33.28 8.38 -29.29
CA THR A 4 -33.14 9.17 -28.05
C THR A 4 -33.07 8.33 -26.77
N SER A 5 -33.07 7.00 -26.88
CA SER A 5 -32.86 6.08 -25.76
C SER A 5 -31.95 4.95 -26.22
N LEU A 6 -30.74 4.87 -25.64
CA LEU A 6 -29.96 3.64 -25.69
C LEU A 6 -30.74 2.60 -24.86
N ASP A 7 -31.15 1.49 -25.48
CA ASP A 7 -31.64 0.34 -24.73
C ASP A 7 -30.57 -0.05 -23.72
N ALA A 8 -30.93 -0.09 -22.44
CA ALA A 8 -30.03 -0.42 -21.34
C ALA A 8 -29.33 -1.78 -21.55
N ASN A 9 -30.01 -2.70 -22.26
CA ASN A 9 -29.51 -4.03 -22.57
C ASN A 9 -28.75 -4.09 -23.91
N ALA A 10 -28.68 -3.01 -24.66
CA ALA A 10 -27.91 -2.98 -25.91
C ALA A 10 -26.42 -2.80 -25.64
N ASP A 11 -25.62 -3.57 -26.38
CA ASP A 11 -24.19 -3.30 -26.52
C ASP A 11 -24.01 -1.94 -27.19
N THR A 12 -23.39 -0.99 -26.48
CA THR A 12 -22.94 0.28 -27.04
C THR A 12 -21.52 0.10 -27.56
N THR A 13 -21.30 0.32 -28.85
CA THR A 13 -19.95 0.33 -29.42
C THR A 13 -19.29 1.69 -29.19
N VAL A 14 -18.35 1.75 -28.26
CA VAL A 14 -17.44 2.88 -28.08
C VAL A 14 -16.27 2.74 -29.06
N ARG A 15 -16.13 3.70 -29.97
CA ARG A 15 -14.99 3.78 -30.90
C ARG A 15 -13.94 4.71 -30.31
N ILE A 16 -12.75 4.17 -30.04
CA ILE A 16 -11.59 4.96 -29.63
C ILE A 16 -10.69 5.12 -30.84
N ILE A 17 -10.42 6.37 -31.21
CA ILE A 17 -9.57 6.71 -32.35
C ILE A 17 -8.33 7.41 -31.81
N GLN A 18 -7.19 6.72 -31.82
CA GLN A 18 -5.90 7.31 -31.52
C GLN A 18 -5.33 7.93 -32.81
N ARG A 19 -5.16 9.25 -32.83
CA ARG A 19 -4.55 9.96 -33.96
C ARG A 19 -3.04 9.73 -33.96
N GLY A 20 -2.54 8.96 -34.92
CA GLY A 20 -1.11 8.78 -35.18
C GLY A 20 -0.66 9.56 -36.43
N PRO A 21 0.66 9.79 -36.62
CA PRO A 21 1.19 10.58 -37.74
C PRO A 21 1.00 9.92 -39.11
N VAL A 22 0.81 8.60 -39.17
CA VAL A 22 0.71 7.84 -40.43
C VAL A 22 -0.70 7.31 -40.69
N LYS A 23 -1.37 6.76 -39.68
CA LYS A 23 -2.76 6.29 -39.78
C LYS A 23 -3.40 6.30 -38.38
N PRO A 24 -4.66 6.73 -38.23
CA PRO A 24 -5.35 6.61 -36.96
C PRO A 24 -5.54 5.13 -36.60
N LEU A 25 -5.17 4.76 -35.37
CA LEU A 25 -5.52 3.46 -34.80
C LEU A 25 -6.93 3.57 -34.25
N GLN A 26 -7.86 2.81 -34.83
CA GLN A 26 -9.24 2.73 -34.35
C GLN A 26 -9.42 1.39 -33.64
N VAL A 27 -9.90 1.45 -32.41
CA VAL A 27 -10.35 0.25 -31.68
C VAL A 27 -11.79 0.43 -31.27
N GLU A 28 -12.59 -0.60 -31.50
CA GLU A 28 -14.01 -0.62 -31.18
C GLU A 28 -14.25 -1.50 -29.97
N TYR A 29 -14.91 -0.95 -28.95
CA TYR A 29 -15.25 -1.65 -27.73
C TYR A 29 -16.76 -1.71 -27.56
N LYS A 30 -17.30 -2.92 -27.41
CA LYS A 30 -18.68 -3.08 -26.98
C LYS A 30 -18.74 -3.00 -25.47
N VAL A 31 -19.46 -2.00 -24.97
CA VAL A 31 -19.73 -1.80 -23.54
C VAL A 31 -21.25 -1.71 -23.40
N LEU A 32 -21.82 -2.40 -22.42
CA LEU A 32 -23.26 -2.33 -22.18
C LEU A 32 -23.68 -0.88 -21.93
N ALA A 33 -24.72 -0.42 -22.64
CA ALA A 33 -25.26 0.92 -22.49
C ALA A 33 -25.61 1.22 -21.04
N ALA A 34 -26.18 0.23 -20.33
CA ALA A 34 -26.47 0.35 -18.92
C ALA A 34 -25.23 0.63 -18.06
N ALA A 35 -24.10 -0.05 -18.33
CA ALA A 35 -22.85 0.16 -17.61
C ALA A 35 -22.31 1.59 -17.78
N MET A 36 -22.45 2.16 -18.99
CA MET A 36 -22.11 3.56 -19.24
C MET A 36 -23.11 4.51 -18.57
N SER A 37 -24.42 4.23 -18.67
CA SER A 37 -25.47 5.09 -18.11
C SER A 37 -25.41 5.19 -16.59
N ALA A 38 -24.84 4.21 -15.90
CA ALA A 38 -24.64 4.27 -14.45
C ALA A 38 -23.57 5.29 -14.02
N SER A 39 -22.69 5.72 -14.92
CA SER A 39 -21.65 6.72 -14.63
C SER A 39 -22.14 8.14 -14.93
N PRO A 40 -22.11 9.08 -13.95
CA PRO A 40 -22.47 10.48 -14.17
C PRO A 40 -21.62 11.17 -15.25
N TYR A 41 -20.34 10.77 -15.37
CA TYR A 41 -19.46 11.26 -16.42
C TYR A 41 -19.98 10.86 -17.79
N TRP A 42 -20.27 9.57 -18.01
CA TRP A 42 -20.75 9.09 -19.30
C TRP A 42 -22.13 9.64 -19.63
N GLN A 43 -23.02 9.83 -18.64
CA GLN A 43 -24.27 10.55 -18.86
C GLN A 43 -24.02 11.99 -19.34
N THR A 44 -23.06 12.69 -18.72
CA THR A 44 -22.71 14.07 -19.10
C THR A 44 -22.04 14.11 -20.48
N PHE A 45 -21.13 13.17 -20.75
CA PHE A 45 -20.46 13.00 -22.04
C PHE A 45 -21.46 12.69 -23.15
N ILE A 46 -22.35 11.72 -22.94
CA ILE A 46 -23.43 11.36 -23.88
C ILE A 46 -24.38 12.55 -24.07
N ARG A 47 -24.77 13.25 -23.00
CA ARG A 47 -25.61 14.46 -23.08
C ARG A 47 -24.94 15.57 -23.87
N HIS A 48 -23.63 15.76 -23.67
CA HIS A 48 -22.83 16.74 -24.42
C HIS A 48 -22.69 16.35 -25.90
N MET A 49 -22.50 15.05 -26.20
CA MET A 49 -22.48 14.52 -27.56
C MET A 49 -23.84 14.66 -28.25
N ASN A 50 -24.94 14.48 -27.52
CA ASN A 50 -26.30 14.56 -28.04
C ASN A 50 -26.84 15.99 -28.15
N GLY A 51 -26.32 16.93 -27.35
CA GLY A 51 -26.77 18.33 -27.31
C GLY A 51 -26.09 19.27 -28.31
N SER A 52 -24.97 18.86 -28.93
CA SER A 52 -24.19 19.72 -29.83
C SER A 52 -24.29 19.24 -31.28
N MET A 53 -25.32 19.71 -32.00
CA MET A 53 -25.54 19.37 -33.42
C MET A 53 -24.61 20.13 -34.40
N GLY A 54 -23.56 20.77 -33.89
CA GLY A 54 -22.49 21.40 -34.65
C GLY A 54 -21.20 21.33 -33.86
N PHE A 55 -20.24 20.53 -34.34
CA PHE A 55 -18.92 20.43 -33.74
C PHE A 55 -18.05 21.59 -34.24
N ALA A 56 -17.89 22.64 -33.42
CA ALA A 56 -16.76 23.54 -33.53
C ALA A 56 -15.56 22.90 -32.80
N SER A 57 -14.45 22.76 -33.50
CA SER A 57 -13.34 21.83 -33.25
C SER A 57 -12.45 22.09 -32.03
N ASN A 58 -12.81 22.93 -31.06
CA ASN A 58 -11.77 23.61 -30.31
C ASN A 58 -11.61 23.26 -28.81
N ASN A 59 -12.35 22.34 -28.18
CA ASN A 59 -12.10 22.06 -26.74
C ASN A 59 -12.57 20.70 -26.16
N THR A 60 -12.90 19.69 -26.97
CA THR A 60 -13.42 18.39 -26.46
C THR A 60 -12.56 17.18 -26.79
N HIS A 61 -11.33 17.39 -27.23
CA HIS A 61 -10.38 16.30 -27.37
C HIS A 61 -9.79 15.96 -25.99
N ILE A 62 -9.69 14.67 -25.67
CA ILE A 62 -8.65 14.21 -24.76
C ILE A 62 -7.33 14.43 -25.51
N GLU A 63 -6.88 15.68 -25.60
CA GLU A 63 -5.53 16.06 -26.01
C GLU A 63 -4.55 15.84 -24.85
N ASP A 64 -4.83 14.85 -24.01
CA ASP A 64 -3.91 14.42 -22.98
C ASP A 64 -2.98 13.41 -23.60
N THR A 65 -1.82 13.93 -23.98
CA THR A 65 -0.69 13.20 -24.57
C THR A 65 -0.18 12.01 -23.73
N GLY A 66 -0.74 11.76 -22.54
CA GLY A 66 -0.36 10.67 -21.64
C GLY A 66 -1.38 9.55 -21.43
N ILE A 67 -2.63 9.66 -21.90
CA ILE A 67 -3.63 8.59 -21.72
C ILE A 67 -3.63 7.68 -22.95
N THR A 68 -3.32 6.40 -22.75
CA THR A 68 -3.28 5.40 -23.83
C THR A 68 -4.64 4.76 -24.07
N ILE A 69 -4.84 4.20 -25.27
CA ILE A 69 -6.03 3.42 -25.62
C ILE A 69 -6.19 2.19 -24.71
N VAL A 70 -5.06 1.60 -24.29
CA VAL A 70 -4.98 0.47 -23.36
C VAL A 70 -5.56 0.87 -22.00
N ALA A 71 -5.17 2.04 -21.47
CA ALA A 71 -5.70 2.55 -20.20
C ALA A 71 -7.23 2.74 -20.24
N VAL A 72 -7.75 3.29 -21.34
CA VAL A 72 -9.20 3.47 -21.51
C VAL A 72 -9.90 2.12 -21.58
N GLU A 73 -9.36 1.17 -22.35
CA GLU A 73 -9.90 -0.19 -22.46
C GLU A 73 -10.01 -0.88 -21.09
N ILE A 74 -8.96 -0.78 -20.27
CA ILE A 74 -8.94 -1.37 -18.92
C ILE A 74 -10.09 -0.83 -18.07
N VAL A 75 -10.33 0.48 -18.08
CA VAL A 75 -11.43 1.09 -17.30
C VAL A 75 -12.79 0.67 -17.81
N LEU A 76 -12.99 0.63 -19.14
CA LEU A 76 -14.24 0.19 -19.75
C LEU A 76 -14.56 -1.28 -19.41
N ARG A 77 -13.55 -2.15 -19.45
CA ARG A 77 -13.71 -3.57 -19.05
C ARG A 77 -14.01 -3.73 -17.58
N GLY A 78 -13.37 -2.93 -16.71
CA GLY A 78 -13.69 -2.91 -15.28
C GLY A 78 -15.14 -2.50 -15.00
N LEU A 79 -15.64 -1.48 -15.70
CA LEU A 79 -17.05 -1.06 -15.62
C LEU A 79 -18.00 -2.18 -16.06
N HIS A 80 -17.69 -2.82 -17.19
CA HIS A 80 -18.46 -3.95 -17.70
C HIS A 80 -18.50 -5.13 -16.71
N GLN A 81 -17.36 -5.48 -16.11
CA GLN A 81 -17.28 -6.51 -15.06
C GLN A 81 -18.15 -6.16 -13.86
N THR A 82 -18.09 -4.91 -13.39
CA THR A 82 -18.85 -4.46 -12.23
C THR A 82 -20.34 -4.52 -12.50
N TYR A 83 -20.78 -4.12 -13.70
CA TYR A 83 -22.17 -4.24 -14.13
C TYR A 83 -22.67 -5.68 -14.07
N HIS A 84 -21.95 -6.64 -14.67
CA HIS A 84 -22.33 -8.06 -14.67
C HIS A 84 -22.41 -8.66 -13.26
N ARG A 85 -21.56 -8.22 -12.33
CA ARG A 85 -21.65 -8.65 -10.92
C ARG A 85 -22.95 -8.17 -10.25
N HIS A 86 -23.37 -6.94 -10.54
CA HIS A 86 -24.60 -6.40 -9.98
C HIS A 86 -25.85 -7.06 -10.56
N THR A 87 -25.88 -7.36 -11.87
CA THR A 87 -27.03 -8.03 -12.50
C THR A 87 -27.16 -9.48 -12.03
N SER A 88 -26.06 -10.25 -11.97
CA SER A 88 -26.09 -11.65 -11.54
C SER A 88 -26.45 -11.85 -10.06
N SER A 89 -26.16 -10.86 -9.20
CA SER A 89 -26.53 -10.91 -7.78
C SER A 89 -28.01 -10.65 -7.53
N GLY A 90 -28.68 -9.95 -8.44
CA GLY A 90 -30.10 -9.54 -8.30
C GLY A 90 -31.10 -10.69 -8.40
N ASP A 91 -30.82 -11.72 -9.20
CA ASP A 91 -31.78 -12.80 -9.49
C ASP A 91 -31.86 -13.89 -8.40
N GLY A 92 -30.87 -13.99 -7.51
CA GLY A 92 -30.82 -15.06 -6.50
C GLY A 92 -31.59 -14.80 -5.20
N SER A 93 -31.78 -13.54 -4.79
CA SER A 93 -32.20 -13.22 -3.42
C SER A 93 -33.72 -13.15 -3.19
N ASN A 94 -34.55 -13.13 -4.24
CA ASN A 94 -36.00 -12.96 -4.08
C ASN A 94 -36.80 -14.26 -4.03
N ASN A 95 -36.24 -15.41 -4.43
CA ASN A 95 -36.96 -16.68 -4.37
C ASN A 95 -36.87 -17.39 -3.00
N ASP A 96 -35.77 -17.23 -2.25
CA ASP A 96 -35.62 -17.90 -0.94
C ASP A 96 -36.40 -17.26 0.21
N LYS A 97 -36.83 -15.99 0.07
CA LYS A 97 -37.73 -15.35 1.03
C LYS A 97 -39.18 -15.73 0.83
N LYS A 98 -39.58 -16.22 -0.35
CA LYS A 98 -40.97 -16.62 -0.63
C LYS A 98 -41.26 -18.04 -0.16
N THR A 99 -40.31 -18.96 -0.25
CA THR A 99 -40.42 -20.35 0.28
C THR A 99 -40.35 -20.43 1.81
N LYS A 100 -39.67 -19.50 2.50
CA LYS A 100 -39.64 -19.47 3.97
C LYS A 100 -40.87 -18.85 4.64
N VAL A 101 -41.72 -18.12 3.89
CA VAL A 101 -42.97 -17.56 4.41
C VAL A 101 -44.13 -18.57 4.28
N GLU A 102 -44.11 -19.47 3.29
CA GLU A 102 -45.13 -20.53 3.15
C GLU A 102 -44.91 -21.76 4.05
N GLN A 103 -43.68 -22.01 4.53
CA GLN A 103 -43.42 -23.09 5.49
C GLN A 103 -43.67 -22.73 6.96
N ARG A 104 -43.97 -21.46 7.30
CA ARG A 104 -44.17 -21.02 8.69
C ARG A 104 -45.64 -20.88 9.12
N VAL A 105 -46.59 -21.29 8.26
CA VAL A 105 -48.05 -21.23 8.53
C VAL A 105 -48.66 -22.63 8.80
N LYS A 106 -47.86 -23.70 8.79
CA LYS A 106 -48.33 -25.07 9.09
C LYS A 106 -47.46 -25.76 10.14
N SER A 107 -47.46 -25.25 11.36
CA SER A 107 -47.07 -26.02 12.56
C SER A 107 -47.20 -25.12 13.78
N ASN A 108 -48.37 -25.18 14.42
CA ASN A 108 -48.50 -24.97 15.86
C ASN A 108 -49.93 -25.36 16.25
N ASP A 109 -50.10 -26.65 16.54
CA ASP A 109 -51.17 -27.13 17.41
C ASP A 109 -50.65 -28.38 18.16
N SER A 110 -51.09 -28.48 19.42
CA SER A 110 -50.81 -29.50 20.45
C SER A 110 -49.50 -29.34 21.26
N VAL A 111 -49.41 -29.59 22.57
CA VAL A 111 -50.26 -29.52 23.79
C VAL A 111 -49.42 -30.22 24.88
N ASN A 112 -49.35 -29.62 26.09
CA ASN A 112 -49.07 -30.23 27.41
C ASN A 112 -47.69 -30.88 27.71
N THR A 113 -47.17 -31.02 28.94
CA THR A 113 -47.38 -30.51 30.33
C THR A 113 -46.20 -31.07 31.17
N ASP A 114 -45.90 -30.44 32.31
CA ASP A 114 -45.19 -30.96 33.51
C ASP A 114 -43.70 -31.37 33.37
N GLY A 115 -42.79 -31.18 34.34
CA GLY A 115 -42.85 -30.72 35.73
C GLY A 115 -41.46 -30.91 36.40
N ALA A 116 -41.34 -30.45 37.65
CA ALA A 116 -40.26 -30.67 38.66
C ALA A 116 -38.87 -30.01 38.39
N SER A 117 -38.45 -28.98 39.15
CA SER A 117 -37.99 -28.97 40.56
C SER A 117 -36.72 -29.79 40.83
N ARG A 118 -35.58 -29.11 41.04
CA ARG A 118 -34.66 -29.44 42.15
C ARG A 118 -33.67 -28.33 42.48
N GLU A 119 -33.69 -27.97 43.75
CA GLU A 119 -32.71 -27.16 44.49
C GLU A 119 -31.34 -27.85 44.54
N ASN A 120 -30.27 -27.05 44.68
CA ASN A 120 -29.24 -27.39 45.66
C ASN A 120 -28.44 -26.16 46.12
N LYS A 121 -28.54 -25.90 47.43
CA LYS A 121 -27.67 -25.03 48.22
C LYS A 121 -26.43 -25.81 48.64
N GLY A 122 -25.29 -25.13 48.76
CA GLY A 122 -24.10 -25.66 49.42
C GLY A 122 -23.13 -24.54 49.74
N ALA A 123 -23.17 -24.07 50.98
CA ALA A 123 -22.24 -23.11 51.57
C ALA A 123 -21.26 -23.87 52.47
N VAL A 124 -19.95 -23.58 52.39
CA VAL A 124 -18.98 -23.72 53.49
C VAL A 124 -17.84 -22.71 53.28
N GLU A 125 -17.66 -21.83 54.26
CA GLU A 125 -16.46 -21.06 54.64
C GLU A 125 -16.17 -21.44 56.13
N PRO A 126 -15.04 -21.08 56.81
CA PRO A 126 -14.24 -19.85 56.65
C PRO A 126 -12.71 -19.91 56.96
N GLY A 127 -12.04 -18.76 56.79
CA GLY A 127 -10.83 -18.32 57.53
C GLY A 127 -9.59 -18.07 56.66
N ALA A 128 -8.85 -16.95 56.70
CA ALA A 128 -8.86 -15.76 57.55
C ALA A 128 -8.03 -14.62 56.87
N SER A 129 -8.33 -13.36 57.25
CA SER A 129 -7.50 -12.13 57.37
C SER A 129 -6.29 -11.86 56.45
N LEU A 130 -5.91 -10.64 56.05
CA LEU A 130 -6.19 -9.24 56.44
C LEU A 130 -5.53 -8.36 55.36
N ASN A 131 -6.20 -7.31 54.88
CA ASN A 131 -5.68 -5.94 54.64
C ASN A 131 -6.56 -5.17 53.65
N SER A 132 -7.39 -4.32 54.25
CA SER A 132 -8.10 -3.13 53.74
C SER A 132 -7.09 -2.02 53.36
N GLU A 133 -7.31 -1.01 52.52
CA GLU A 133 -8.46 -0.16 52.11
C GLU A 133 -8.14 0.51 50.72
N PRO A 134 -8.83 1.57 50.24
CA PRO A 134 -10.12 1.53 49.57
C PRO A 134 -10.09 2.11 48.14
N SER A 135 -11.06 1.71 47.33
CA SER A 135 -11.44 2.40 46.09
C SER A 135 -12.53 3.44 46.39
N PRO A 136 -12.54 4.61 45.72
CA PRO A 136 -13.76 5.39 45.54
C PRO A 136 -14.25 5.25 44.10
N ALA A 137 -15.44 4.66 43.95
CA ALA A 137 -16.24 4.71 42.74
C ALA A 137 -17.13 5.97 42.73
N ASN A 138 -17.62 6.26 41.52
CA ASN A 138 -18.83 7.01 41.15
C ASN A 138 -18.70 8.53 40.92
N ILE A 139 -18.54 8.90 39.63
CA ILE A 139 -19.31 10.00 39.03
C ILE A 139 -19.76 9.61 37.61
N SER A 140 -21.08 9.46 37.49
CA SER A 140 -21.99 9.81 36.39
C SER A 140 -21.74 9.34 34.96
N ALA A 141 -22.66 8.48 34.53
CA ALA A 141 -23.00 8.21 33.15
C ALA A 141 -23.41 9.49 32.40
N SER A 142 -22.82 9.71 31.23
CA SER A 142 -23.32 10.63 30.22
C SER A 142 -23.23 9.95 28.86
N ASN A 143 -24.40 9.86 28.21
CA ASN A 143 -24.59 9.34 26.86
C ASN A 143 -23.63 10.01 25.87
N GLN A 144 -22.79 9.22 25.20
CA GLN A 144 -22.13 9.63 23.96
C GLN A 144 -22.44 8.60 22.89
N ALA A 145 -23.07 9.08 21.82
CA ALA A 145 -23.38 8.33 20.63
C ALA A 145 -22.09 7.81 19.98
N THR A 146 -21.94 6.49 19.96
CA THR A 146 -20.91 5.78 19.22
C THR A 146 -21.15 6.01 17.74
N ALA A 147 -20.36 6.89 17.12
CA ALA A 147 -20.27 6.97 15.67
C ALA A 147 -19.50 5.73 15.17
N VAL A 148 -20.25 4.67 14.88
CA VAL A 148 -19.76 3.47 14.18
C VAL A 148 -19.41 3.88 12.76
N LEU A 149 -18.12 3.99 12.45
CA LEU A 149 -17.64 4.04 11.07
C LEU A 149 -17.86 2.67 10.43
N PRO A 150 -18.38 2.58 9.19
CA PRO A 150 -18.62 1.31 8.55
C PRO A 150 -17.29 0.64 8.21
N GLU A 151 -17.01 -0.50 8.84
CA GLU A 151 -15.94 -1.43 8.49
C GLU A 151 -16.21 -2.04 7.11
N GLY A 152 -15.81 -1.33 6.04
CA GLY A 152 -15.91 -1.78 4.66
C GLY A 152 -14.71 -2.63 4.18
N GLY A 153 -13.91 -3.19 5.09
CA GLY A 153 -12.63 -3.83 4.75
C GLY A 153 -12.71 -5.29 4.33
N GLU A 154 -13.61 -6.09 4.93
CA GLU A 154 -13.56 -7.56 4.80
C GLU A 154 -14.46 -8.15 3.70
N ALA A 155 -15.46 -7.41 3.22
CA ALA A 155 -16.41 -7.92 2.23
C ALA A 155 -15.82 -8.04 0.79
N LEU A 156 -14.67 -7.42 0.52
CA LEU A 156 -14.03 -7.46 -0.81
C LEU A 156 -13.12 -8.68 -1.04
N SER A 157 -12.81 -9.46 0.01
CA SER A 157 -11.92 -10.62 -0.09
C SER A 157 -12.61 -11.91 -0.56
N ARG A 158 -13.94 -11.89 -0.72
CA ARG A 158 -14.73 -13.01 -1.26
C ARG A 158 -15.29 -12.70 -2.64
N LEU A 159 -14.51 -12.01 -3.48
CA LEU A 159 -14.84 -11.92 -4.90
C LEU A 159 -14.64 -13.31 -5.52
N ASP A 160 -15.75 -13.89 -5.95
CA ASP A 160 -15.79 -15.14 -6.72
C ASP A 160 -14.76 -15.05 -7.87
N PRO A 161 -13.76 -15.95 -7.96
CA PRO A 161 -12.66 -15.89 -8.91
C PRO A 161 -13.10 -16.25 -10.33
N MET A 162 -14.32 -15.89 -10.75
CA MET A 162 -14.61 -15.75 -12.17
C MET A 162 -13.50 -14.88 -12.78
N GLY A 163 -12.62 -15.56 -13.51
CA GLY A 163 -11.23 -15.14 -13.66
C GLY A 163 -11.16 -13.73 -14.18
N VAL A 164 -10.42 -12.86 -13.49
CA VAL A 164 -10.01 -11.56 -14.05
C VAL A 164 -9.46 -11.76 -15.48
N GLU A 165 -8.82 -12.89 -15.72
CA GLU A 165 -8.31 -13.38 -17.02
C GLU A 165 -9.38 -13.56 -18.11
N LEU A 166 -10.64 -13.85 -17.78
CA LEU A 166 -11.72 -13.94 -18.78
C LEU A 166 -12.13 -12.57 -19.32
N LEU A 167 -12.04 -11.54 -18.48
CA LEU A 167 -12.46 -10.18 -18.82
C LEU A 167 -11.30 -9.33 -19.34
N PHE A 168 -10.09 -9.60 -18.88
CA PHE A 168 -8.87 -8.89 -19.26
C PHE A 168 -7.95 -9.84 -20.03
N PRO A 169 -7.83 -9.65 -21.36
CA PRO A 169 -6.86 -10.38 -22.18
C PRO A 169 -5.43 -10.28 -21.62
N GLN A 170 -4.59 -11.26 -21.95
CA GLN A 170 -3.23 -11.34 -21.43
C GLN A 170 -2.38 -10.10 -21.78
N GLU A 171 -2.70 -9.45 -22.90
CA GLU A 171 -2.09 -8.20 -23.36
C GLU A 171 -2.33 -7.06 -22.35
N LEU A 172 -3.56 -6.96 -21.80
CA LEU A 172 -3.90 -5.96 -20.78
C LEU A 172 -3.29 -6.29 -19.42
N LEU A 173 -3.09 -7.57 -19.12
CA LEU A 173 -2.35 -7.99 -17.92
C LEU A 173 -0.84 -7.74 -18.04
N ARG A 174 -0.32 -7.56 -19.26
CA ARG A 174 1.06 -7.19 -19.58
C ARG A 174 1.20 -5.72 -20.00
N ALA A 175 0.18 -4.90 -19.74
CA ALA A 175 0.21 -3.48 -20.02
C ALA A 175 1.44 -2.83 -19.36
N ALA A 176 2.03 -1.83 -20.02
CA ALA A 176 3.18 -1.14 -19.47
C ALA A 176 2.79 -0.37 -18.20
N VAL A 177 3.74 -0.08 -17.32
CA VAL A 177 3.47 0.75 -16.12
C VAL A 177 2.86 2.10 -16.53
N TYR A 178 3.24 2.64 -17.68
CA TYR A 178 2.67 3.87 -18.25
C TYR A 178 1.15 3.78 -18.46
N ASP A 179 0.65 2.63 -18.89
CA ASP A 179 -0.79 2.41 -19.07
C ASP A 179 -1.51 2.43 -17.71
N VAL A 180 -0.88 1.91 -16.65
CA VAL A 180 -1.42 2.00 -15.28
C VAL A 180 -1.55 3.44 -14.82
N TRP A 181 -0.55 4.29 -15.12
CA TRP A 181 -0.65 5.73 -14.86
C TRP A 181 -1.78 6.38 -15.65
N GLY A 182 -1.98 5.97 -16.91
CA GLY A 182 -3.14 6.36 -17.70
C GLY A 182 -4.47 5.96 -17.04
N VAL A 183 -4.55 4.76 -16.44
CA VAL A 183 -5.73 4.30 -15.70
C VAL A 183 -5.99 5.20 -14.49
N LEU A 184 -4.95 5.56 -13.73
CA LEU A 184 -5.08 6.47 -12.56
C LEU A 184 -5.63 7.85 -12.93
N ALA A 185 -5.28 8.37 -14.12
CA ALA A 185 -5.84 9.62 -14.64
C ALA A 185 -7.36 9.52 -14.96
N LEU A 186 -7.85 8.31 -15.21
CA LEU A 186 -9.24 8.06 -15.59
C LEU A 186 -10.15 7.76 -14.39
N ILE A 187 -9.62 7.27 -13.27
CA ILE A 187 -10.40 6.79 -12.12
C ILE A 187 -10.30 7.72 -10.90
N ASN A 188 -11.33 7.66 -10.07
CA ASN A 188 -11.35 8.23 -8.74
C ASN A 188 -10.60 7.33 -7.76
N PHE A 189 -9.82 7.92 -6.87
CA PHE A 189 -9.18 7.19 -5.80
C PHE A 189 -8.96 8.07 -4.58
N ARG A 190 -8.58 7.45 -3.46
CA ARG A 190 -8.32 8.16 -2.20
C ARG A 190 -6.95 7.79 -1.67
N THR A 191 -6.13 8.79 -1.36
CA THR A 191 -4.84 8.64 -0.68
C THR A 191 -4.74 9.67 0.43
N CYS A 192 -4.10 9.34 1.55
CA CYS A 192 -3.90 10.29 2.67
C CYS A 192 -5.18 11.05 3.11
N LYS A 193 -6.34 10.39 3.09
CA LYS A 193 -7.67 10.96 3.35
C LYS A 193 -8.18 11.97 2.30
N GLN A 194 -7.39 12.31 1.28
CA GLN A 194 -7.75 13.17 0.16
C GLN A 194 -8.35 12.35 -0.99
N SER A 195 -9.45 12.85 -1.56
CA SER A 195 -10.06 12.27 -2.74
C SER A 195 -9.48 12.91 -4.00
N HIS A 196 -9.13 12.07 -4.97
CA HIS A 196 -8.64 12.46 -6.29
C HIS A 196 -9.70 12.05 -7.30
N ARG A 197 -10.12 12.99 -8.14
CA ARG A 197 -11.16 12.75 -9.15
C ARG A 197 -10.49 12.50 -10.49
N GLY A 198 -10.75 11.32 -11.06
CA GLY A 198 -10.32 10.98 -12.42
C GLY A 198 -11.33 11.44 -13.45
N LYS A 199 -10.93 11.40 -14.73
CA LYS A 199 -11.77 11.90 -15.83
C LYS A 199 -13.10 11.18 -15.97
N PHE A 200 -13.14 9.85 -15.77
CA PHE A 200 -14.37 9.07 -15.98
C PHE A 200 -15.25 8.96 -14.74
N ASP A 201 -14.83 9.55 -13.61
CA ASP A 201 -15.57 9.51 -12.35
C ASP A 201 -15.87 8.07 -11.87
N VAL A 202 -14.95 7.13 -12.15
CA VAL A 202 -15.07 5.71 -11.83
C VAL A 202 -14.25 5.38 -10.60
N ASP A 203 -14.83 4.79 -9.56
CA ASP A 203 -14.06 4.42 -8.36
C ASP A 203 -12.98 3.36 -8.66
N ARG A 204 -11.80 3.48 -8.05
CA ARG A 204 -10.67 2.55 -8.24
C ARG A 204 -11.01 1.10 -7.97
N THR A 205 -11.99 0.81 -7.11
CA THR A 205 -12.42 -0.56 -6.80
C THR A 205 -12.87 -1.33 -8.04
N VAL A 206 -13.39 -0.61 -9.05
CA VAL A 206 -13.82 -1.16 -10.35
C VAL A 206 -12.68 -1.86 -11.10
N VAL A 207 -11.47 -1.29 -11.06
CA VAL A 207 -10.29 -1.84 -11.77
C VAL A 207 -9.24 -2.42 -10.84
N ARG A 208 -9.49 -2.43 -9.52
CA ARG A 208 -8.54 -2.93 -8.50
C ARG A 208 -8.15 -4.38 -8.73
N SER A 209 -9.12 -5.24 -9.07
CA SER A 209 -8.85 -6.66 -9.29
C SER A 209 -7.91 -6.90 -10.49
N TRP A 210 -8.07 -6.13 -11.57
CA TRP A 210 -7.13 -6.10 -12.69
C TRP A 210 -5.75 -5.62 -12.24
N PHE A 211 -5.66 -4.51 -11.48
CA PHE A 211 -4.37 -3.97 -11.04
C PHE A 211 -3.58 -4.96 -10.18
N LEU A 212 -4.25 -5.68 -9.26
CA LEU A 212 -3.59 -6.70 -8.43
C LEU A 212 -3.01 -7.84 -9.28
N LYS A 213 -3.76 -8.31 -10.30
CA LYS A 213 -3.30 -9.35 -11.22
C LYS A 213 -2.19 -8.86 -12.16
N TRP A 214 -2.31 -7.63 -12.65
CA TRP A 214 -1.28 -6.94 -13.42
C TRP A 214 0.01 -6.87 -12.60
N ARG A 215 -0.05 -6.45 -11.33
CA ARG A 215 1.11 -6.39 -10.45
C ARG A 215 1.77 -7.76 -10.32
N GLU A 216 1.00 -8.80 -10.00
CA GLU A 216 1.54 -10.16 -9.84
C GLU A 216 2.27 -10.66 -11.08
N THR A 217 1.79 -10.27 -12.25
CA THR A 217 2.40 -10.63 -13.55
C THR A 217 3.67 -9.82 -13.82
N ASN A 218 3.64 -8.51 -13.61
CA ASN A 218 4.71 -7.60 -14.05
C ASN A 218 5.83 -7.42 -13.00
N PHE A 219 5.55 -7.53 -11.70
CA PHE A 219 6.61 -7.38 -10.68
C PHE A 219 7.68 -8.46 -10.79
N GLN A 220 7.36 -9.61 -11.39
CA GLN A 220 8.32 -10.68 -11.66
C GLN A 220 9.30 -10.33 -12.78
N THR A 221 8.91 -9.46 -13.70
CA THR A 221 9.75 -9.03 -14.83
C THR A 221 10.57 -7.78 -14.49
N PHE A 222 10.21 -7.07 -13.42
CA PHE A 222 10.93 -5.88 -12.97
C PHE A 222 12.29 -6.25 -12.39
N ASN A 223 13.33 -5.58 -12.91
CA ASN A 223 14.70 -5.80 -12.50
C ASN A 223 15.51 -4.52 -12.36
N THR A 224 14.95 -3.36 -12.71
CA THR A 224 15.62 -2.06 -12.57
C THR A 224 15.00 -1.20 -11.48
N GLN A 225 15.80 -0.26 -10.95
CA GLN A 225 15.30 0.77 -10.02
C GLN A 225 14.14 1.57 -10.63
N ALA A 226 14.26 1.94 -11.91
CA ALA A 226 13.26 2.74 -12.61
C ALA A 226 11.89 2.02 -12.66
N ASP A 227 11.86 0.70 -12.80
CA ASP A 227 10.60 -0.06 -12.83
C ASP A 227 9.85 0.06 -11.49
N PHE A 228 10.57 -0.11 -10.38
CA PHE A 228 9.97 0.00 -9.06
C PHE A 228 9.63 1.45 -8.68
N GLU A 229 10.45 2.44 -9.07
CA GLU A 229 10.13 3.86 -8.89
C GLU A 229 8.86 4.28 -9.64
N LYS A 230 8.64 3.74 -10.84
CA LYS A 230 7.39 3.94 -11.62
C LYS A 230 6.17 3.28 -10.99
N ALA A 231 6.36 2.21 -10.22
CA ALA A 231 5.29 1.44 -9.58
C ALA A 231 4.92 1.92 -8.17
N LEU A 232 5.73 2.78 -7.57
CA LEU A 232 5.53 3.31 -6.22
C LEU A 232 4.17 4.01 -6.06
N PHE A 233 3.87 5.01 -6.89
CA PHE A 233 2.60 5.72 -6.78
C PHE A 233 1.38 4.88 -7.18
N PRO A 234 1.40 4.08 -8.27
CA PRO A 234 0.28 3.20 -8.58
C PRO A 234 -0.08 2.24 -7.45
N THR A 235 0.89 1.57 -6.84
CA THR A 235 0.61 0.67 -5.70
C THR A 235 0.03 1.40 -4.50
N PHE A 236 0.47 2.64 -4.25
CA PHE A 236 -0.08 3.52 -3.23
C PHE A 236 -1.52 3.98 -3.56
N ALA A 237 -1.76 4.45 -4.79
CA ALA A 237 -3.05 4.96 -5.25
C ALA A 237 -4.13 3.87 -5.34
N PHE A 238 -3.75 2.64 -5.70
CA PHE A 238 -4.63 1.47 -5.68
C PHE A 238 -4.82 0.83 -4.30
N ASP A 239 -4.17 1.38 -3.27
CA ASP A 239 -4.21 0.86 -1.90
C ASP A 239 -3.80 -0.63 -1.84
N ASP A 240 -2.74 -0.97 -2.58
CA ASP A 240 -2.13 -2.29 -2.63
C ASP A 240 -0.94 -2.36 -1.67
N ALA A 241 -1.23 -2.75 -0.42
CA ALA A 241 -0.22 -2.85 0.63
C ALA A 241 0.91 -3.81 0.27
N ASN A 242 0.59 -4.95 -0.36
CA ASN A 242 1.59 -5.96 -0.73
C ASN A 242 2.50 -5.46 -1.86
N GLY A 243 1.92 -4.84 -2.89
CA GLY A 243 2.67 -4.24 -3.97
C GLY A 243 3.57 -3.11 -3.51
N PHE A 244 3.04 -2.21 -2.68
CA PHE A 244 3.80 -1.07 -2.17
C PHE A 244 4.97 -1.52 -1.27
N ALA A 245 4.72 -2.48 -0.36
CA ALA A 245 5.78 -3.07 0.46
C ALA A 245 6.85 -3.75 -0.40
N SER A 246 6.44 -4.54 -1.40
CA SER A 246 7.38 -5.23 -2.31
C SER A 246 8.26 -4.24 -3.08
N ALA A 247 7.67 -3.17 -3.62
CA ALA A 247 8.40 -2.16 -4.38
C ALA A 247 9.41 -1.41 -3.49
N THR A 248 8.97 -0.94 -2.31
CA THR A 248 9.84 -0.23 -1.37
C THR A 248 10.94 -1.13 -0.79
N LYS A 249 10.64 -2.41 -0.52
CA LYS A 249 11.64 -3.41 -0.14
C LYS A 249 12.72 -3.56 -1.21
N TRP A 250 12.32 -3.75 -2.46
CA TRP A 250 13.25 -3.89 -3.57
C TRP A 250 14.17 -2.68 -3.67
N LEU A 251 13.60 -1.46 -3.64
CA LEU A 251 14.37 -0.22 -3.70
C LEU A 251 15.37 -0.08 -2.55
N CYS A 252 14.98 -0.42 -1.32
CA CYS A 252 15.90 -0.38 -0.19
C CYS A 252 17.00 -1.45 -0.25
N GLN A 253 16.68 -2.65 -0.75
CA GLN A 253 17.60 -3.77 -0.72
C GLN A 253 18.53 -3.85 -1.93
N LYS A 254 18.05 -3.46 -3.12
CA LYS A 254 18.73 -3.67 -4.40
C LYS A 254 19.32 -2.40 -5.00
N THR A 255 18.83 -1.22 -4.63
CA THR A 255 19.44 0.03 -5.11
C THR A 255 20.75 0.30 -4.37
N SER A 256 21.86 0.28 -5.09
CA SER A 256 23.17 0.54 -4.52
C SER A 256 23.59 2.01 -4.58
N VAL A 257 23.46 2.64 -5.75
CA VAL A 257 23.85 4.03 -6.01
C VAL A 257 22.63 4.85 -6.41
N GLY A 258 22.70 6.15 -6.17
CA GLY A 258 21.70 7.10 -6.64
C GLY A 258 20.59 7.40 -5.65
N ASN A 259 19.83 8.43 -6.00
CA ASN A 259 18.66 8.83 -5.24
C ASN A 259 17.48 7.98 -5.66
N ILE A 260 16.75 7.46 -4.67
CA ILE A 260 15.43 6.89 -4.92
C ILE A 260 14.50 8.06 -5.16
N ALA A 261 13.92 8.14 -6.35
CA ALA A 261 12.97 9.17 -6.73
C ALA A 261 11.62 8.54 -7.06
N GLU A 262 10.57 9.33 -6.95
CA GLU A 262 9.34 8.99 -7.62
C GLU A 262 9.48 9.32 -9.11
N TYR A 263 8.94 8.45 -9.96
CA TYR A 263 8.69 8.77 -11.35
C TYR A 263 7.22 9.11 -11.56
N SER A 264 6.93 10.18 -12.30
CA SER A 264 5.59 10.46 -12.83
C SER A 264 5.70 10.79 -14.33
N PRO A 265 4.88 10.16 -15.18
CA PRO A 265 4.90 10.39 -16.62
C PRO A 265 4.37 11.78 -17.04
N PHE A 266 3.76 12.53 -16.11
CA PHE A 266 3.01 13.73 -16.45
C PHE A 266 3.78 15.04 -16.25
N VAL A 267 4.99 15.00 -15.66
CA VAL A 267 5.78 16.17 -15.20
C VAL A 267 6.15 17.16 -16.32
N HIS A 268 6.16 16.73 -17.57
CA HIS A 268 6.60 17.55 -18.71
C HIS A 268 5.50 17.82 -19.76
N SER A 269 4.24 17.53 -19.45
CA SER A 269 3.12 17.72 -20.39
C SER A 269 2.38 19.04 -20.12
N GLN A 270 1.70 19.64 -21.10
CA GLN A 270 0.79 20.76 -20.80
C GLN A 270 -0.34 20.33 -19.83
N ALA A 271 -0.65 19.02 -19.80
CA ALA A 271 -1.53 18.40 -18.83
C ALA A 271 -0.96 18.31 -17.39
N THR A 272 0.26 18.81 -17.15
CA THR A 272 0.92 18.78 -15.83
C THR A 272 0.00 19.30 -14.74
N GLN A 273 -0.72 20.41 -14.94
CA GLN A 273 -1.58 21.01 -13.90
C GLN A 273 -2.68 20.06 -13.41
N TRP A 274 -3.28 19.26 -14.30
CA TRP A 274 -4.30 18.30 -13.92
C TRP A 274 -3.72 17.12 -13.15
N TYR A 275 -2.46 16.76 -13.39
CA TYR A 275 -1.80 15.58 -12.86
C TYR A 275 -0.76 15.86 -11.77
N LEU A 276 -0.61 17.11 -11.33
CA LEU A 276 0.28 17.50 -10.22
C LEU A 276 -0.04 16.77 -8.91
N HIS A 277 -1.26 16.28 -8.75
CA HIS A 277 -1.69 15.52 -7.58
C HIS A 277 -1.35 14.01 -7.68
N LEU A 278 -0.91 13.53 -8.85
CA LEU A 278 -0.50 12.15 -9.07
C LEU A 278 0.96 11.93 -8.66
N HIS A 279 1.22 12.18 -7.39
CA HIS A 279 2.54 12.09 -6.79
C HIS A 279 2.47 11.58 -5.36
N LEU A 280 3.51 10.87 -4.93
CA LEU A 280 3.70 10.46 -3.56
C LEU A 280 4.04 11.67 -2.70
N PRO A 281 3.55 11.69 -1.44
CA PRO A 281 4.08 12.59 -0.44
C PRO A 281 5.61 12.48 -0.35
N LYS A 282 6.30 13.63 -0.30
CA LYS A 282 7.77 13.69 -0.26
C LYS A 282 8.34 12.98 0.96
N GLU A 283 7.56 12.95 2.03
CA GLU A 283 7.83 12.27 3.30
C GLU A 283 7.97 10.77 3.09
N ILE A 284 7.13 10.16 2.25
CA ILE A 284 7.20 8.74 1.94
C ILE A 284 8.50 8.43 1.19
N ILE A 285 8.87 9.22 0.18
CA ILE A 285 10.14 9.06 -0.54
C ILE A 285 11.34 9.25 0.41
N SER A 286 11.25 10.22 1.31
CA SER A 286 12.26 10.44 2.36
C SER A 286 12.41 9.21 3.26
N GLN A 287 11.29 8.61 3.71
CA GLN A 287 11.31 7.40 4.54
C GLN A 287 11.94 6.20 3.82
N ILE A 288 11.69 6.01 2.52
CA ILE A 288 12.36 4.94 1.76
C ILE A 288 13.89 5.16 1.76
N ARG A 289 14.35 6.41 1.56
CA ARG A 289 15.78 6.75 1.59
C ARG A 289 16.41 6.54 2.96
N ILE A 290 15.70 6.94 4.02
CA ILE A 290 16.11 6.75 5.42
C ILE A 290 16.21 5.26 5.73
N ALA A 291 15.18 4.47 5.39
CA ALA A 291 15.16 3.03 5.59
C ALA A 291 16.37 2.36 4.91
N ARG A 292 16.64 2.67 3.64
CA ARG A 292 17.82 2.16 2.92
C ARG A 292 19.13 2.49 3.65
N SER A 293 19.31 3.75 4.06
CA SER A 293 20.52 4.19 4.75
C SER A 293 20.71 3.47 6.09
N GLN A 294 19.64 3.40 6.88
CA GLN A 294 19.66 2.78 8.21
C GLN A 294 19.87 1.27 8.15
N LEU A 295 19.36 0.58 7.11
CA LEU A 295 19.66 -0.84 6.92
C LEU A 295 21.16 -1.10 6.76
N ARG A 296 21.85 -0.26 5.98
CA ARG A 296 23.32 -0.35 5.85
C ARG A 296 24.03 -0.09 7.17
N VAL A 297 23.58 0.92 7.92
CA VAL A 297 24.14 1.24 9.25
C VAL A 297 23.96 0.06 10.21
N ARG A 298 22.77 -0.55 10.25
CA ARG A 298 22.50 -1.72 11.12
C ARG A 298 23.35 -2.92 10.72
N VAL A 299 23.42 -3.26 9.42
CA VAL A 299 24.30 -4.34 8.92
C VAL A 299 25.75 -4.09 9.34
N SER A 300 26.23 -2.85 9.16
CA SER A 300 27.57 -2.44 9.60
C SER A 300 27.78 -2.61 11.10
N GLN A 301 26.85 -2.10 11.91
CA GLN A 301 26.91 -2.20 13.37
C GLN A 301 27.01 -3.66 13.83
N GLU A 302 26.25 -4.56 13.21
CA GLU A 302 26.30 -5.99 13.53
C GLU A 302 27.64 -6.63 13.14
N ILE A 303 28.20 -6.32 11.97
CA ILE A 303 29.55 -6.76 11.56
C ILE A 303 30.60 -6.29 12.57
N TRP A 304 30.54 -5.01 12.97
CA TRP A 304 31.52 -4.42 13.88
C TRP A 304 31.25 -4.71 15.36
N SER A 305 30.12 -5.31 15.70
CA SER A 305 29.71 -5.56 17.09
C SER A 305 30.67 -6.54 17.79
N ILE A 306 31.26 -7.49 17.07
CA ILE A 306 32.26 -8.41 17.63
C ILE A 306 33.54 -7.69 18.08
N ILE A 307 33.89 -6.60 17.40
CA ILE A 307 35.07 -5.80 17.72
C ILE A 307 34.73 -4.80 18.83
N ARG A 308 33.59 -4.11 18.73
CA ARG A 308 33.24 -2.96 19.57
C ARG A 308 32.41 -3.28 20.81
N SER A 309 31.76 -4.44 20.89
CA SER A 309 30.89 -4.75 22.04
C SER A 309 31.69 -4.81 23.34
N SER A 310 31.01 -4.65 24.47
CA SER A 310 31.61 -4.78 25.81
C SER A 310 32.22 -6.16 26.07
N ARG A 311 31.80 -7.19 25.30
CA ARG A 311 32.37 -8.55 25.30
C ARG A 311 33.26 -8.83 24.07
N GLY A 312 33.45 -7.83 23.22
CA GLY A 312 34.20 -7.90 21.97
C GLY A 312 35.71 -7.94 22.18
N TRP A 313 36.45 -8.02 21.07
CA TRP A 313 37.91 -8.09 21.11
C TRP A 313 38.61 -6.82 21.63
N LEU A 314 37.99 -5.64 21.48
CA LEU A 314 38.52 -4.38 22.03
C LEU A 314 38.06 -4.09 23.46
N SER A 315 37.36 -5.01 24.12
CA SER A 315 36.98 -4.83 25.51
C SER A 315 38.22 -4.78 26.41
N ASN A 316 38.25 -3.85 27.36
CA ASN A 316 39.32 -3.69 28.36
C ASN A 316 39.63 -4.98 29.16
N SER A 317 38.70 -5.95 29.13
CA SER A 317 38.82 -7.26 29.77
C SER A 317 39.70 -8.26 29.00
N LYS A 318 40.00 -8.03 27.71
CA LYS A 318 40.76 -8.97 26.87
C LYS A 318 42.17 -8.43 26.57
N ARG A 319 43.19 -9.03 27.20
CA ARG A 319 44.61 -8.66 27.01
C ARG A 319 45.48 -9.77 26.38
N CYS A 320 44.90 -10.87 25.87
CA CYS A 320 45.72 -11.94 25.25
C CYS A 320 46.34 -11.46 23.93
N ALA A 321 47.54 -11.92 23.56
CA ALA A 321 48.06 -11.67 22.20
C ALA A 321 47.17 -12.30 21.10
N CYS A 322 46.42 -13.34 21.45
CA CYS A 322 45.58 -14.11 20.55
C CYS A 322 44.43 -13.32 19.90
N TRP A 323 43.93 -12.25 20.54
CA TRP A 323 42.83 -11.45 19.97
C TRP A 323 43.30 -10.64 18.76
N VAL A 324 44.57 -10.22 18.73
CA VAL A 324 45.15 -9.45 17.61
C VAL A 324 45.15 -10.31 16.35
N VAL A 325 45.55 -11.59 16.49
CA VAL A 325 45.53 -12.56 15.38
C VAL A 325 44.09 -12.87 14.97
N ALA A 326 43.18 -13.10 15.93
CA ALA A 326 41.77 -13.33 15.65
C ALA A 326 41.12 -12.17 14.88
N HIS A 327 41.40 -10.94 15.32
CA HIS A 327 40.93 -9.71 14.70
C HIS A 327 41.51 -9.54 13.29
N TYR A 328 42.81 -9.74 13.10
CA TYR A 328 43.45 -9.68 11.79
C TYR A 328 42.83 -10.68 10.81
N LYS A 329 42.73 -11.96 11.21
CA LYS A 329 42.10 -13.01 10.39
C LYS A 329 40.64 -12.69 10.05
N TYR A 330 39.91 -12.07 10.98
CA TYR A 330 38.53 -11.64 10.72
C TYR A 330 38.45 -10.50 9.70
N LEU A 331 39.30 -9.47 9.85
CA LEU A 331 39.38 -8.38 8.86
C LEU A 331 39.82 -8.90 7.49
N GLU A 332 40.75 -9.85 7.45
CA GLU A 332 41.18 -10.54 6.24
C GLU A 332 40.03 -11.31 5.59
N ALA A 333 39.27 -12.10 6.36
CA ALA A 333 38.09 -12.81 5.89
C ALA A 333 37.01 -11.84 5.34
N LEU A 334 36.75 -10.73 6.05
CA LEU A 334 35.83 -9.69 5.57
C LEU A 334 36.34 -9.01 4.30
N LYS A 335 37.66 -8.79 4.17
CA LYS A 335 38.26 -8.20 2.97
C LYS A 335 38.17 -9.17 1.78
N ASN A 336 38.46 -10.45 1.99
CA ASN A 336 38.40 -11.48 0.96
C ASN A 336 36.96 -11.69 0.46
N ALA A 337 35.97 -11.59 1.35
CA ALA A 337 34.56 -11.59 0.99
C ALA A 337 34.05 -10.24 0.43
N GLU A 338 34.94 -9.26 0.29
CA GLU A 338 34.66 -7.89 -0.16
C GLU A 338 33.61 -7.13 0.67
N VAL A 339 33.48 -7.46 1.96
CA VAL A 339 32.69 -6.71 2.94
C VAL A 339 33.46 -5.48 3.43
N LEU A 340 34.79 -5.63 3.58
CA LEU A 340 35.67 -4.61 4.15
C LEU A 340 36.19 -3.64 3.07
N CYS A 341 35.54 -2.48 2.97
CA CYS A 341 36.15 -1.27 2.42
C CYS A 341 36.01 -0.18 3.51
N PRO A 342 37.01 0.68 3.75
CA PRO A 342 37.02 1.65 4.88
C PRO A 342 35.75 2.51 4.97
N GLU A 343 35.08 2.67 3.83
CA GLU A 343 33.68 3.02 3.72
C GLU A 343 33.02 1.80 3.08
N LEU A 344 32.14 1.07 3.78
CA LEU A 344 31.29 0.03 3.17
C LEU A 344 30.90 0.51 1.78
N ASP A 345 31.40 -0.19 0.74
CA ASP A 345 31.43 0.36 -0.61
C ASP A 345 30.04 0.91 -0.91
N ARG A 346 29.92 2.24 -0.98
CA ARG A 346 28.61 2.89 -1.14
C ARG A 346 27.93 2.43 -2.44
N LYS A 347 28.70 1.79 -3.33
CA LYS A 347 28.29 1.16 -4.57
C LYS A 347 27.70 -0.24 -4.41
N LYS A 348 27.73 -0.87 -3.23
CA LYS A 348 27.06 -2.14 -2.94
C LYS A 348 25.69 -1.90 -2.30
N SER A 349 24.67 -2.55 -2.85
CA SER A 349 23.33 -2.61 -2.28
C SER A 349 23.33 -3.44 -0.99
N VAL A 350 22.28 -3.32 -0.18
CA VAL A 350 22.14 -4.13 1.04
C VAL A 350 22.11 -5.63 0.69
N ALA A 351 21.47 -6.01 -0.40
CA ALA A 351 21.42 -7.39 -0.87
C ALA A 351 22.80 -7.93 -1.29
N GLU A 352 23.62 -7.11 -1.94
CA GLU A 352 25.01 -7.48 -2.29
C GLU A 352 25.87 -7.59 -1.03
N LEU A 353 25.72 -6.68 -0.07
CA LEU A 353 26.40 -6.78 1.22
C LEU A 353 26.03 -8.07 1.94
N VAL A 354 24.74 -8.43 1.99
CA VAL A 354 24.29 -9.71 2.56
C VAL A 354 24.92 -10.91 1.85
N LYS A 355 25.04 -10.85 0.50
CA LYS A 355 25.72 -11.90 -0.28
C LYS A 355 27.20 -12.00 0.10
N CYS A 356 27.90 -10.88 0.20
CA CYS A 356 29.29 -10.81 0.64
C CYS A 356 29.47 -11.38 2.06
N ILE A 357 28.61 -10.99 3.01
CA ILE A 357 28.67 -11.49 4.39
C ILE A 357 28.52 -13.02 4.47
N ARG A 358 27.69 -13.62 3.60
CA ARG A 358 27.54 -15.08 3.51
C ARG A 358 28.79 -15.80 2.98
N ALA A 359 29.63 -15.09 2.23
CA ALA A 359 30.88 -15.61 1.69
C ALA A 359 32.08 -15.41 2.64
N VAL A 360 31.84 -14.90 3.86
CA VAL A 360 32.91 -14.71 4.85
C VAL A 360 33.33 -16.07 5.40
N GLU A 361 34.52 -16.50 5.02
CA GLU A 361 35.17 -17.70 5.53
C GLU A 361 36.19 -17.30 6.59
N TYR A 362 35.79 -17.40 7.86
CA TYR A 362 36.67 -17.10 8.99
C TYR A 362 37.38 -18.35 9.48
N GLU A 363 38.70 -18.30 9.51
CA GLU A 363 39.53 -19.31 10.17
C GLU A 363 39.95 -18.85 11.56
N GLU A 364 39.67 -19.68 12.57
CA GLU A 364 40.12 -19.41 13.93
C GLU A 364 41.66 -19.46 14.03
N PRO A 365 42.29 -18.59 14.84
CA PRO A 365 43.72 -18.71 15.13
C PRO A 365 44.05 -20.03 15.84
N LEU A 366 45.20 -20.60 15.49
CA LEU A 366 45.77 -21.71 16.23
C LEU A 366 46.04 -21.27 17.68
N ASN A 367 45.60 -22.08 18.65
CA ASN A 367 45.76 -21.83 20.09
C ASN A 367 45.05 -20.55 20.60
N ALA A 368 43.87 -20.22 20.07
CA ALA A 368 43.05 -19.14 20.63
C ALA A 368 42.65 -19.45 22.10
N CYS A 369 42.67 -18.43 22.96
CA CYS A 369 42.15 -18.60 24.31
C CYS A 369 40.62 -18.76 24.29
N LEU A 370 40.04 -19.31 25.35
CA LEU A 370 38.59 -19.56 25.46
C LEU A 370 37.72 -18.32 25.16
N GLN A 371 38.19 -17.12 25.49
CA GLN A 371 37.45 -15.87 25.23
C GLN A 371 37.52 -15.39 23.77
N CYS A 372 38.57 -15.77 23.05
CA CYS A 372 38.74 -15.44 21.63
C CYS A 372 38.08 -16.49 20.74
N SER A 373 38.11 -17.76 21.16
CA SER A 373 37.37 -18.84 20.49
C SER A 373 35.85 -18.69 20.64
N ASN A 374 35.37 -18.31 21.82
CA ASN A 374 33.94 -18.09 22.09
C ASN A 374 33.37 -16.79 21.53
N ALA A 375 34.07 -16.07 20.64
CA ALA A 375 33.57 -14.82 20.06
C ALA A 375 32.37 -15.02 19.11
N ASN A 376 32.03 -16.27 18.78
CA ASN A 376 30.87 -16.68 17.98
C ASN A 376 30.63 -15.82 16.74
N ILE A 377 31.64 -15.76 15.87
CA ILE A 377 31.60 -14.96 14.64
C ILE A 377 30.40 -15.33 13.76
N GLY A 378 30.06 -16.61 13.68
CA GLY A 378 28.90 -17.09 12.93
C GLY A 378 27.58 -16.45 13.40
N GLN A 379 27.40 -16.26 14.71
CA GLN A 379 26.23 -15.57 15.25
C GLN A 379 26.20 -14.10 14.84
N HIS A 380 27.32 -13.38 14.93
CA HIS A 380 27.40 -11.96 14.54
C HIS A 380 27.15 -11.76 13.03
N LEU A 381 27.76 -12.60 12.18
CA LEU A 381 27.49 -12.58 10.73
C LEU A 381 26.02 -12.90 10.43
N SER A 382 25.42 -13.86 11.16
CA SER A 382 23.99 -14.19 11.04
C SER A 382 23.09 -13.03 11.47
N MET A 383 23.46 -12.29 12.52
CA MET A 383 22.74 -11.09 12.96
C MET A 383 22.85 -9.97 11.92
N ALA A 384 24.02 -9.77 11.31
CA ALA A 384 24.20 -8.82 10.22
C ALA A 384 23.34 -9.17 8.99
N ILE A 385 23.29 -10.46 8.61
CA ILE A 385 22.42 -10.95 7.54
C ILE A 385 20.94 -10.67 7.89
N ARG A 386 20.51 -10.99 9.11
CA ARG A 386 19.13 -10.71 9.57
C ARG A 386 18.83 -9.21 9.52
N ALA A 387 19.74 -8.35 9.99
CA ALA A 387 19.55 -6.91 9.95
C ALA A 387 19.35 -6.39 8.51
N GLY A 388 20.06 -6.95 7.52
CA GLY A 388 19.87 -6.59 6.11
C GLY A 388 18.57 -7.09 5.49
N LEU A 389 17.97 -8.15 6.06
CA LEU A 389 16.74 -8.79 5.59
C LEU A 389 15.49 -8.42 6.42
N ASP A 390 15.65 -7.74 7.56
CA ASP A 390 14.60 -7.34 8.51
C ASP A 390 13.58 -6.37 7.91
N PHE A 391 13.93 -5.67 6.82
CA PHE A 391 13.01 -4.78 6.13
C PHE A 391 12.24 -5.49 5.03
N GLU A 392 10.93 -5.56 5.19
CA GLU A 392 9.99 -6.18 4.26
C GLU A 392 9.26 -5.14 3.38
N GLY A 393 9.64 -3.87 3.48
CA GLY A 393 8.98 -2.76 2.80
C GLY A 393 8.25 -1.83 3.75
N LEU A 394 7.86 -0.66 3.24
CA LEU A 394 6.97 0.24 3.95
C LEU A 394 5.54 -0.30 3.93
N CYS A 395 4.84 -0.13 5.04
CA CYS A 395 3.51 -0.64 5.30
C CYS A 395 2.46 0.47 5.20
N LEU A 396 1.58 0.37 4.20
CA LEU A 396 0.48 1.32 4.02
C LEU A 396 -0.40 1.45 5.28
N ASP A 397 -0.70 0.33 5.93
CA ASP A 397 -1.58 0.31 7.11
C ASP A 397 -0.93 0.99 8.31
N CYS A 398 0.38 0.77 8.53
CA CYS A 398 1.14 1.46 9.57
C CYS A 398 1.26 2.97 9.28
N MET A 399 1.48 3.36 8.02
CA MET A 399 1.50 4.77 7.61
C MET A 399 0.14 5.43 7.83
N LEU A 400 -0.97 4.74 7.52
CA LEU A 400 -2.31 5.26 7.77
C LEU A 400 -2.58 5.41 9.26
N ALA A 401 -2.18 4.43 10.07
CA ALA A 401 -2.32 4.47 11.52
C ALA A 401 -1.51 5.62 12.15
N SER A 402 -0.31 5.92 11.64
CA SER A 402 0.53 7.01 12.18
C SER A 402 -0.04 8.41 11.94
N VAL A 403 -0.97 8.56 10.97
CA VAL A 403 -1.63 9.84 10.63
C VAL A 403 -3.04 9.94 11.23
N THR A 404 -3.49 8.94 12.01
CA THR A 404 -4.76 9.05 12.74
C THR A 404 -4.56 9.87 14.02
N PRO A 405 -5.13 11.09 14.13
CA PRO A 405 -5.02 11.89 15.34
C PRO A 405 -5.88 11.23 16.40
N ASN A 406 -5.29 10.30 17.16
CA ASN A 406 -5.90 9.85 18.40
C ASN A 406 -5.83 11.03 19.38
N THR A 407 -6.94 11.34 20.03
CA THR A 407 -7.24 12.50 20.88
C THR A 407 -6.42 12.62 22.19
N SER A 408 -5.27 11.94 22.26
CA SER A 408 -4.35 11.94 23.41
C SER A 408 -3.01 12.54 22.97
N PRO A 409 -2.25 13.21 23.87
CA PRO A 409 -0.86 13.54 23.61
C PRO A 409 -0.12 12.26 23.21
N HIS A 410 0.25 12.16 21.93
CA HIS A 410 0.92 10.96 21.43
C HIS A 410 2.33 10.92 21.99
N PRO A 411 2.75 9.80 22.61
CA PRO A 411 4.16 9.60 22.85
C PRO A 411 4.86 9.66 21.48
N THR A 412 6.02 10.31 21.44
CA THR A 412 6.83 10.38 20.23
C THR A 412 7.06 8.97 19.67
N PRO A 413 7.33 8.80 18.36
CA PRO A 413 7.67 7.49 17.80
C PRO A 413 8.77 6.79 18.60
N TYR A 414 9.70 7.57 19.17
CA TYR A 414 10.76 7.08 20.06
C TYR A 414 10.23 6.59 21.42
N GLN A 415 9.29 7.28 22.04
CA GLN A 415 8.65 6.81 23.28
C GLN A 415 7.83 5.54 23.03
N LEU A 416 7.13 5.46 21.88
CA LEU A 416 6.47 4.23 21.46
C LEU A 416 7.45 3.11 21.11
N TYR A 417 8.63 3.45 20.59
CA TYR A 417 9.69 2.50 20.31
C TYR A 417 10.29 1.94 21.61
N ALA A 418 10.53 2.80 22.61
CA ALA A 418 11.13 2.44 23.89
C ALA A 418 10.17 1.60 24.76
N ASP A 419 8.89 1.98 24.86
CA ASP A 419 7.90 1.28 25.69
C ASP A 419 7.40 -0.05 25.09
N ARG A 420 7.67 -0.33 23.81
CA ARG A 420 7.00 -1.44 23.07
C ARG A 420 7.90 -2.57 22.60
N PHE A 421 9.15 -2.63 23.07
CA PHE A 421 10.02 -3.78 22.76
C PHE A 421 9.42 -5.14 23.19
N ASP A 422 8.53 -5.15 24.20
CA ASP A 422 7.86 -6.37 24.70
C ASP A 422 6.57 -6.74 23.96
N ARG A 423 5.85 -5.80 23.32
CA ARG A 423 4.57 -6.08 22.62
C ARG A 423 4.73 -6.21 21.11
N LYS A 424 5.80 -6.90 20.71
CA LYS A 424 6.37 -7.02 19.36
C LYS A 424 5.42 -7.49 18.24
N HIS A 425 4.19 -7.92 18.55
CA HIS A 425 3.33 -8.63 17.60
C HIS A 425 1.91 -8.07 17.43
N GLU A 426 1.28 -7.50 18.46
CA GLU A 426 -0.17 -7.29 18.44
C GLU A 426 -0.65 -6.31 17.37
N ARG A 427 0.12 -5.26 17.07
CA ARG A 427 -0.31 -4.23 16.11
C ARG A 427 -0.03 -4.56 14.65
N CYS A 428 0.91 -5.47 14.38
CA CYS A 428 1.14 -5.95 13.02
C CYS A 428 0.10 -6.99 12.60
N LEU A 429 -0.68 -7.55 13.54
CA LEU A 429 -1.70 -8.57 13.24
C LEU A 429 -2.85 -8.02 12.38
N SER A 430 -3.13 -6.72 12.45
CA SER A 430 -4.18 -6.07 11.66
C SER A 430 -3.68 -5.53 10.31
N CYS A 431 -2.39 -5.65 9.99
CA CYS A 431 -1.86 -5.20 8.70
C CYS A 431 -2.17 -6.23 7.61
N ARG A 432 -2.52 -5.74 6.41
CA ARG A 432 -2.86 -6.57 5.23
C ARG A 432 -1.67 -7.38 4.70
N PHE A 433 -0.45 -7.02 5.09
CA PHE A 433 0.71 -7.88 4.94
C PHE A 433 1.47 -7.93 6.26
N ARG A 434 2.01 -9.11 6.55
CA ARG A 434 2.84 -9.33 7.73
C ARG A 434 4.19 -8.70 7.49
N HIS A 435 4.71 -8.01 8.51
CA HIS A 435 6.03 -7.39 8.44
C HIS A 435 6.73 -7.35 9.79
N GLN A 436 8.05 -7.20 9.73
CA GLN A 436 8.92 -7.14 10.90
C GLN A 436 9.04 -5.72 11.47
N HIS A 437 9.90 -5.60 12.48
CA HIS A 437 10.13 -4.38 13.23
C HIS A 437 10.68 -3.24 12.39
N ALA A 438 11.66 -3.49 11.50
CA ALA A 438 12.20 -2.43 10.65
C ALA A 438 11.11 -1.83 9.73
N SER A 439 10.29 -2.69 9.12
CA SER A 439 9.15 -2.24 8.31
C SER A 439 8.20 -1.38 9.14
N TRP A 440 7.80 -1.81 10.33
CA TRP A 440 6.95 -1.02 11.22
C TRP A 440 7.55 0.35 11.53
N TYR A 441 8.82 0.37 11.97
CA TYR A 441 9.52 1.58 12.39
C TYR A 441 9.62 2.62 11.27
N PHE A 442 10.05 2.21 10.07
CA PHE A 442 10.20 3.14 8.93
C PHE A 442 8.87 3.53 8.30
N SER A 443 7.82 2.74 8.51
CA SER A 443 6.46 3.09 8.07
C SER A 443 5.78 4.10 8.98
N TRP A 444 6.39 4.43 10.12
CA TRP A 444 5.88 5.48 10.98
C TRP A 444 6.26 6.84 10.40
N VAL A 445 5.41 7.37 9.53
CA VAL A 445 5.54 8.74 9.06
C VAL A 445 4.94 9.61 10.16
N ASN A 446 5.76 10.42 10.85
CA ASN A 446 5.25 11.52 11.67
C ASN A 446 4.21 12.30 10.87
N GLU A 447 3.26 12.95 11.54
CA GLU A 447 2.21 13.75 10.88
C GLU A 447 2.80 14.44 9.65
N ILE A 448 2.44 13.92 8.48
CA ILE A 448 2.81 14.53 7.20
C ILE A 448 2.26 15.93 7.36
N PRO A 449 3.09 17.00 7.42
CA PRO A 449 2.57 18.35 7.37
C PRO A 449 1.82 18.36 6.06
N ARG A 450 0.48 18.33 6.15
CA ARG A 450 -0.40 18.06 5.00
C ARG A 450 0.15 18.91 3.89
N GLN A 451 0.50 18.30 2.75
CA GLN A 451 0.85 19.08 1.58
C GLN A 451 -0.24 20.14 1.49
N VAL A 452 0.11 21.39 1.75
CA VAL A 452 -0.74 22.52 1.42
C VAL A 452 -0.66 22.52 -0.10
N MET A 453 -1.43 21.62 -0.71
CA MET A 453 -1.66 21.61 -2.13
C MET A 453 -2.18 23.00 -2.40
N TYR A 454 -1.39 23.78 -3.16
CA TYR A 454 -1.91 24.96 -3.78
C TYR A 454 -3.22 24.54 -4.44
N PRO A 455 -4.38 25.07 -4.02
CA PRO A 455 -5.62 24.75 -4.70
C PRO A 455 -5.38 25.01 -6.20
N PRO A 456 -5.93 24.19 -7.11
CA PRO A 456 -5.88 24.49 -8.53
C PRO A 456 -6.27 25.95 -8.67
N ARG A 457 -5.43 26.76 -9.34
CA ARG A 457 -5.78 28.16 -9.64
C ARG A 457 -7.20 28.12 -10.17
N GLN A 458 -8.16 28.63 -9.40
CA GLN A 458 -9.49 28.79 -9.92
C GLN A 458 -9.29 29.67 -11.14
N ASN A 459 -9.67 29.17 -12.32
CA ASN A 459 -9.68 29.96 -13.54
C ASN A 459 -10.62 31.13 -13.25
N GLY A 460 -10.05 32.22 -12.75
CA GLY A 460 -10.73 33.47 -12.56
C GLY A 460 -11.07 33.96 -13.95
N ASN A 461 -12.31 33.72 -14.36
CA ASN A 461 -13.01 34.55 -15.33
C ASN A 461 -13.24 35.94 -14.70
N GLY A 462 -12.15 36.61 -14.35
CA GLY A 462 -12.09 38.00 -13.91
C GLY A 462 -11.36 38.81 -14.97
N LEU A 463 -11.83 38.73 -16.22
CA LEU A 463 -11.86 39.94 -17.04
C LEU A 463 -12.97 40.79 -16.43
N ASP A 464 -12.59 41.83 -15.70
CA ASP A 464 -13.13 43.18 -15.89
C ASP A 464 -12.59 44.12 -14.81
N SER A 465 -12.29 45.34 -15.25
CA SER A 465 -12.15 46.55 -14.43
C SER A 465 -10.81 46.79 -13.71
N LEU A 466 -9.77 47.15 -14.48
CA LEU A 466 -8.86 48.23 -14.08
C LEU A 466 -8.65 49.18 -15.26
N ALA A 467 -9.56 50.15 -15.35
CA ALA A 467 -9.39 51.42 -16.05
C ALA A 467 -9.56 52.53 -15.01
N GLY A 468 -8.67 53.53 -15.04
CA GLY A 468 -8.70 54.74 -14.20
C GLY A 468 -8.18 54.49 -12.79
N ASP A 469 -7.25 55.27 -12.22
CA ASP A 469 -7.07 56.70 -12.39
C ASP A 469 -5.61 57.11 -12.21
N GLU A 470 -5.24 58.15 -12.96
CA GLU A 470 -4.11 59.04 -12.73
C GLU A 470 -4.36 59.87 -11.47
N ASP A 471 -3.35 59.97 -10.59
CA ASP A 471 -2.83 61.20 -9.98
C ASP A 471 -1.54 60.93 -9.18
#